data_AF-A0A961GLJ2-F1
#
_entry.id   AF-A0A961GLJ2-F1
#
_cell.length_a   1.000
_cell.length_b   1.000
_cell.length_c   1.000
_cell.angle_alpha   90.00
_cell.angle_beta   90.00
_cell.angle_gamma   90.00
#
_symmetry.space_group_name_H-M   'P 1'
#
loop_
_entity.id
_entity.type
_entity.pdbx_description
1 polymer ?
#
loop_
_entity_poly.entity_id
_entity_poly.type
_entity_poly.pdbx_seq_one_letter_code
_entity_poly.pdbx_strand_id
1 'polypeptide(L)'
;ALLRLPGIGPYTARAVAAFAFEADVGVLDTNVGRVLARVAGRPLAPAEAQAAADGLVPRRRGWAWNQGMLDLGAMVCTARAPRCDTCPIVRRCAWRRAGNPEPDPARGSAAVAGGQSRFAGSDRQGRGRLVAALAAGAVVPPDELATVMGWPDDPARARRVADGVLRDGLAAARPDGALTLP
;
A
#
# COMPACT_ATOMS: atom_id res chain seq x y z
N ALA A 1 7.40 16.91 -6.64
CA ALA A 1 8.31 17.03 -5.49
C ALA A 1 8.27 15.80 -4.58
N LEU A 2 7.09 15.40 -4.08
CA LEU A 2 6.92 14.27 -3.14
C LEU A 2 7.54 12.94 -3.60
N LEU A 3 7.40 12.58 -4.88
CA LEU A 3 7.96 11.34 -5.45
C LEU A 3 9.50 11.25 -5.43
N ARG A 4 10.20 12.36 -5.15
CA ARG A 4 11.67 12.36 -5.00
C ARG A 4 12.11 12.00 -3.58
N LEU A 5 11.19 11.90 -2.63
CA LEU A 5 11.51 11.54 -1.26
C LEU A 5 11.67 10.02 -1.13
N PRO A 6 12.73 9.53 -0.46
CA PRO A 6 12.89 8.10 -0.16
C PRO A 6 11.65 7.53 0.55
N GLY A 7 11.20 6.36 0.13
CA GLY A 7 10.03 5.69 0.70
C GLY A 7 8.66 6.26 0.30
N ILE A 8 8.58 7.32 -0.49
CA ILE A 8 7.31 7.91 -0.94
C ILE A 8 6.95 7.41 -2.35
N GLY A 9 6.12 6.37 -2.40
CA GLY A 9 5.55 5.85 -3.65
C GLY A 9 4.36 6.68 -4.18
N PRO A 10 3.83 6.32 -5.39
CA PRO A 10 2.71 7.01 -6.01
C PRO A 10 1.48 7.17 -5.13
N TYR A 11 1.12 6.12 -4.37
CA TYR A 11 0.02 6.16 -3.42
C TYR A 11 0.24 7.22 -2.34
N THR A 12 1.38 7.15 -1.62
CA THR A 12 1.68 8.07 -0.52
C THR A 12 1.79 9.50 -1.00
N ALA A 13 2.43 9.74 -2.15
CA ALA A 13 2.49 11.07 -2.75
C ALA A 13 1.10 11.65 -3.02
N ARG A 14 0.18 10.86 -3.57
CA ARG A 14 -1.21 11.27 -3.83
C ARG A 14 -2.00 11.47 -2.55
N ALA A 15 -1.84 10.59 -1.56
CA ALA A 15 -2.49 10.72 -0.27
C ALA A 15 -2.07 12.03 0.44
N VAL A 16 -0.77 12.34 0.45
CA VAL A 16 -0.26 13.60 0.99
C VAL A 16 -0.82 14.79 0.21
N ALA A 17 -0.80 14.74 -1.13
CA ALA A 17 -1.37 15.80 -1.96
C ALA A 17 -2.86 16.05 -1.68
N ALA A 18 -3.66 14.98 -1.56
CA ALA A 18 -5.10 15.08 -1.33
C ALA A 18 -5.46 15.50 0.10
N PHE A 19 -4.76 14.98 1.12
CA PHE A 19 -5.16 15.18 2.52
C PHE A 19 -4.45 16.34 3.21
N ALA A 20 -3.18 16.60 2.91
CA ALA A 20 -2.42 17.68 3.53
C ALA A 20 -2.47 18.98 2.71
N PHE A 21 -2.57 18.87 1.39
CA PHE A 21 -2.56 20.01 0.47
C PHE A 21 -3.90 20.21 -0.26
N GLU A 22 -4.92 19.43 0.09
CA GLU A 22 -6.28 19.51 -0.49
C GLU A 22 -6.33 19.51 -2.02
N ALA A 23 -5.36 18.86 -2.66
CA ALA A 23 -5.34 18.75 -4.11
C ALA A 23 -6.52 17.87 -4.60
N ASP A 24 -7.12 18.27 -5.71
CA ASP A 24 -8.20 17.53 -6.37
C ASP A 24 -7.64 16.34 -7.17
N VAL A 25 -7.08 15.36 -6.47
CA VAL A 25 -6.46 14.15 -7.02
C VAL A 25 -7.04 12.90 -6.36
N GLY A 26 -7.28 11.83 -7.13
CA GLY A 26 -7.85 10.58 -6.62
C GLY A 26 -6.82 9.67 -5.92
N VAL A 27 -7.05 9.32 -4.67
CA VAL A 27 -6.22 8.39 -3.91
C VAL A 27 -6.69 6.97 -4.21
N LEU A 28 -5.79 6.14 -4.74
CA LEU A 28 -6.09 4.76 -5.13
C LEU A 28 -5.39 3.76 -4.19
N ASP A 29 -6.09 3.32 -3.16
CA ASP A 29 -5.70 2.18 -2.33
C ASP A 29 -6.44 0.90 -2.74
N THR A 30 -6.22 -0.18 -2.00
CA THR A 30 -6.89 -1.46 -2.23
C THR A 30 -8.43 -1.38 -2.10
N ASN A 31 -8.93 -0.44 -1.29
CA ASN A 31 -10.35 -0.25 -1.04
C ASN A 31 -11.02 0.51 -2.20
N VAL A 32 -10.44 1.63 -2.61
CA VAL A 32 -10.90 2.42 -3.75
C VAL A 32 -10.79 1.62 -5.04
N GLY A 33 -9.69 0.89 -5.25
CA GLY A 33 -9.52 0.01 -6.42
C GLY A 33 -10.62 -1.05 -6.52
N ARG A 34 -11.00 -1.68 -5.41
CA ARG A 34 -12.12 -2.62 -5.34
C ARG A 34 -13.47 -1.97 -5.65
N VAL A 35 -13.74 -0.78 -5.08
CA VAL A 35 -14.97 -0.04 -5.35
C VAL A 35 -15.08 0.26 -6.85
N LEU A 36 -14.02 0.80 -7.45
CA LEU A 36 -14.00 1.16 -8.88
C LEU A 36 -14.18 -0.07 -9.78
N ALA A 37 -13.52 -1.18 -9.48
CA ALA A 37 -13.67 -2.43 -10.24
C ALA A 37 -15.11 -2.98 -10.21
N ARG A 38 -15.74 -3.01 -9.02
CA ARG A 38 -17.13 -3.44 -8.87
C ARG A 38 -18.11 -2.47 -9.56
N VAL A 39 -17.85 -1.17 -9.49
CA VAL A 39 -18.65 -0.16 -10.20
C VAL A 39 -18.57 -0.36 -11.71
N ALA A 40 -17.36 -0.60 -12.25
CA ALA A 40 -17.13 -0.89 -13.65
C ALA A 40 -17.64 -2.28 -14.08
N GLY A 41 -17.77 -3.22 -13.14
CA GLY A 41 -18.18 -4.59 -13.42
C GLY A 41 -17.08 -5.46 -14.02
N ARG A 42 -15.83 -4.96 -14.05
CA ARG A 42 -14.64 -5.69 -14.53
C ARG A 42 -13.37 -5.24 -13.81
N PRO A 43 -12.29 -6.03 -13.86
CA PRO A 43 -10.98 -5.58 -13.41
C PRO A 43 -10.51 -4.34 -14.17
N LEU A 44 -9.82 -3.44 -13.48
CA LEU A 44 -9.23 -2.24 -14.03
C LEU A 44 -7.70 -2.33 -13.95
N ALA A 45 -7.02 -1.95 -15.02
CA ALA A 45 -5.56 -1.79 -14.99
C ALA A 45 -5.16 -0.61 -14.08
N PRO A 46 -3.94 -0.58 -13.51
CA PRO A 46 -3.51 0.49 -12.59
C PRO A 46 -3.71 1.91 -13.12
N ALA A 47 -3.31 2.17 -14.36
CA ALA A 47 -3.46 3.48 -14.99
C ALA A 47 -4.93 3.85 -15.21
N GLU A 48 -5.76 2.87 -15.60
CA GLU A 48 -7.19 3.07 -15.83
C GLU A 48 -7.93 3.38 -14.52
N ALA A 49 -7.67 2.60 -13.46
CA ALA A 49 -8.25 2.84 -12.15
C ALA A 49 -7.85 4.21 -11.59
N GLN A 50 -6.60 4.63 -11.82
CA GLN A 50 -6.12 5.94 -11.40
C GLN A 50 -6.82 7.08 -12.15
N ALA A 51 -6.97 6.94 -13.47
CA ALA A 51 -7.69 7.92 -14.29
C ALA A 51 -9.18 8.00 -13.90
N ALA A 52 -9.80 6.86 -13.62
CA ALA A 52 -11.19 6.80 -13.14
C ALA A 52 -11.34 7.50 -11.78
N ALA A 53 -10.39 7.30 -10.85
CA ALA A 53 -10.40 7.99 -9.57
C ALA A 53 -10.27 9.50 -9.75
N ASP A 54 -9.30 9.96 -10.56
CA ASP A 54 -9.07 11.38 -10.83
C ASP A 54 -10.29 12.06 -11.49
N GLY A 55 -10.93 11.39 -12.46
CA GLY A 55 -12.12 11.91 -13.14
C GLY A 55 -13.36 12.03 -12.25
N LEU A 56 -13.37 11.37 -11.09
CA LEU A 56 -14.49 11.39 -10.14
C LEU A 56 -14.29 12.42 -9.02
N VAL A 57 -13.10 12.97 -8.83
CA VAL A 57 -12.82 13.96 -7.77
C VAL A 57 -13.48 15.29 -8.13
N PRO A 58 -14.44 15.79 -7.32
CA PRO A 58 -15.03 17.09 -7.57
C PRO A 58 -14.04 18.20 -7.21
N ARG A 59 -14.07 19.29 -7.98
CA ARG A 59 -13.23 20.47 -7.72
C ARG A 59 -13.43 21.00 -6.30
N ARG A 60 -12.32 21.33 -5.64
CA ARG A 60 -12.24 21.84 -4.25
C ARG A 60 -12.87 20.88 -3.23
N ARG A 61 -12.96 19.59 -3.56
CA ARG A 61 -13.52 18.55 -2.69
C ARG A 61 -12.65 17.30 -2.68
N GLY A 62 -11.39 17.40 -3.13
CA GLY A 62 -10.40 16.32 -3.08
C GLY A 62 -10.36 15.61 -1.74
N TRP A 63 -10.19 16.35 -0.64
CA TRP A 63 -10.15 15.78 0.70
C TRP A 63 -11.40 14.94 1.03
N ALA A 64 -12.58 15.55 0.91
CA ALA A 64 -13.84 14.93 1.31
C ALA A 64 -14.22 13.73 0.43
N TRP A 65 -13.94 13.82 -0.89
CA TRP A 65 -14.19 12.72 -1.80
C TRP A 65 -13.28 11.51 -1.50
N ASN A 66 -11.99 11.75 -1.28
CA ASN A 66 -11.04 10.68 -0.97
C ASN A 66 -11.38 10.02 0.37
N GLN A 67 -11.70 10.80 1.40
CA GLN A 67 -12.13 10.26 2.69
C GLN A 67 -13.41 9.42 2.53
N GLY A 68 -14.41 9.93 1.80
CA GLY A 68 -15.66 9.20 1.55
C GLY A 68 -15.45 7.89 0.77
N MET A 69 -14.52 7.86 -0.18
CA MET A 69 -14.19 6.65 -0.94
C MET A 69 -13.46 5.61 -0.09
N LEU A 70 -12.53 6.04 0.77
CA LEU A 70 -11.87 5.16 1.74
C LEU A 70 -12.89 4.55 2.71
N ASP A 71 -13.76 5.37 3.29
CA ASP A 71 -14.81 4.96 4.22
C ASP A 71 -15.80 3.99 3.57
N LEU A 72 -16.25 4.32 2.35
CA LEU A 72 -17.12 3.46 1.55
C LEU A 72 -16.47 2.09 1.33
N GLY A 73 -15.21 2.05 0.91
CA GLY A 73 -14.51 0.81 0.66
C GLY A 73 -14.26 -0.01 1.93
N ALA A 74 -13.92 0.65 3.04
CA ALA A 74 -13.61 0.00 4.30
C ALA A 74 -14.84 -0.55 5.04
N MET A 75 -15.96 0.18 5.04
CA MET A 75 -17.12 -0.13 5.90
C MET A 75 -18.31 -0.74 5.15
N VAL A 76 -18.44 -0.48 3.85
CA VAL A 76 -19.64 -0.85 3.08
C VAL A 76 -19.28 -1.80 1.95
N CYS A 77 -18.43 -1.37 1.03
CA CYS A 77 -17.97 -2.17 -0.10
C CYS A 77 -16.77 -3.04 0.31
N THR A 78 -16.91 -3.83 1.38
CA THR A 78 -15.86 -4.70 1.93
C THR A 78 -15.48 -5.81 0.96
N ALA A 79 -14.26 -6.35 1.10
CA ALA A 79 -13.78 -7.44 0.26
C ALA A 79 -14.65 -8.70 0.37
N ARG A 80 -15.10 -9.01 1.59
CA ARG A 80 -15.97 -10.15 1.90
C ARG A 80 -17.29 -9.63 2.46
N ALA A 81 -18.41 -10.13 1.94
CA ALA A 81 -19.77 -9.75 2.34
C ALA A 81 -20.03 -8.23 2.34
N PRO A 82 -20.00 -7.56 1.16
CA PRO A 82 -20.29 -6.13 1.07
C PRO A 82 -21.74 -5.83 1.45
N ARG A 83 -21.96 -4.70 2.12
CA ARG A 83 -23.28 -4.20 2.54
C ARG A 83 -23.95 -3.45 1.39
N CYS A 84 -24.27 -4.17 0.31
CA CYS A 84 -24.82 -3.56 -0.90
C CYS A 84 -26.15 -2.84 -0.68
N ASP A 85 -26.97 -3.30 0.26
CA ASP A 85 -28.31 -2.73 0.52
C ASP A 85 -28.23 -1.33 1.16
N THR A 86 -27.13 -1.02 1.85
CA THR A 86 -26.86 0.31 2.42
C THR A 86 -25.84 1.11 1.61
N CYS A 87 -25.45 0.63 0.42
CA CYS A 87 -24.42 1.27 -0.37
C CYS A 87 -24.95 2.51 -1.11
N PRO A 88 -24.40 3.72 -0.86
CA PRO A 88 -24.92 4.96 -1.42
C PRO A 88 -24.80 5.03 -2.95
N ILE A 89 -23.91 4.23 -3.54
CA ILE A 89 -23.67 4.20 -4.99
C ILE A 89 -24.19 2.92 -5.66
N VAL A 90 -25.02 2.13 -4.97
CA VAL A 90 -25.48 0.81 -5.43
C VAL A 90 -26.11 0.83 -6.82
N ARG A 91 -26.88 1.89 -7.14
CA ARG A 91 -27.55 2.05 -8.44
C ARG A 91 -26.56 2.18 -9.61
N ARG A 92 -25.36 2.68 -9.35
CA ARG A 92 -24.28 2.85 -10.34
C ARG A 92 -23.40 1.60 -10.46
N CYS A 93 -23.50 0.65 -9.54
CA CYS A 93 -22.62 -0.51 -9.49
C CYS A 93 -22.99 -1.59 -10.51
N ALA A 94 -22.20 -1.75 -11.57
CA ALA A 94 -22.44 -2.76 -12.60
C ALA A 94 -22.40 -4.19 -12.05
N TRP A 95 -21.47 -4.50 -11.15
CA TRP A 95 -21.37 -5.82 -10.53
C TRP A 95 -22.62 -6.19 -9.71
N ARG A 96 -23.18 -5.23 -8.95
CA ARG A 96 -24.44 -5.46 -8.21
C ARG A 96 -25.63 -5.62 -9.14
N ARG A 97 -25.73 -4.80 -10.20
CA ARG A 97 -26.80 -4.95 -11.20
C ARG A 97 -26.77 -6.30 -11.91
N ALA A 98 -25.59 -6.90 -12.05
CA ALA A 98 -25.42 -8.24 -12.60
C ALA A 98 -25.69 -9.38 -11.60
N GLY A 99 -26.12 -9.10 -10.37
CA GLY A 99 -26.39 -10.11 -9.35
C GLY A 99 -25.15 -10.63 -8.63
N ASN A 100 -24.07 -9.85 -8.57
CA ASN A 100 -22.81 -10.19 -7.90
C ASN A 100 -22.15 -11.50 -8.40
N PRO A 101 -21.96 -11.68 -9.72
CA PRO A 101 -21.37 -12.91 -10.26
C PRO A 101 -19.92 -13.09 -9.82
N GLU A 102 -19.48 -14.35 -9.74
CA GLU A 102 -18.07 -14.72 -9.65
C GLU A 102 -17.46 -14.89 -11.06
N PRO A 103 -16.16 -14.59 -11.25
CA PRO A 103 -15.25 -14.03 -10.25
C PRO A 103 -15.56 -12.57 -9.91
N ASP A 104 -15.44 -12.17 -8.64
CA ASP A 104 -15.54 -10.76 -8.24
C ASP A 104 -14.57 -9.89 -9.08
N PRO A 105 -15.06 -8.83 -9.76
CA PRO A 105 -14.25 -7.93 -10.58
C PRO A 105 -13.03 -7.32 -9.89
N ALA A 106 -13.07 -7.23 -8.56
CA ALA A 106 -11.95 -6.73 -7.78
C ALA A 106 -10.74 -7.69 -7.75
N ARG A 107 -10.94 -8.99 -8.04
CA ARG A 107 -9.84 -9.96 -8.09
C ARG A 107 -8.89 -9.59 -9.23
N GLY A 108 -7.63 -9.33 -8.89
CA GLY A 108 -6.60 -8.95 -9.86
C GLY A 108 -6.73 -7.51 -10.40
N SER A 109 -7.67 -6.71 -9.87
CA SER A 109 -7.80 -5.31 -10.23
C SER A 109 -6.72 -4.44 -9.57
N ALA A 110 -6.47 -3.26 -10.13
CA ALA A 110 -5.54 -2.25 -9.63
C ALA A 110 -5.60 -2.07 -8.11
N ALA A 111 -4.42 -2.02 -7.48
CA ALA A 111 -4.23 -1.89 -6.03
C ALA A 111 -4.86 -3.01 -5.17
N VAL A 112 -5.64 -3.94 -5.73
CA VAL A 112 -6.14 -5.11 -5.00
C VAL A 112 -5.09 -6.20 -5.08
N ALA A 113 -4.03 -6.04 -4.28
CA ALA A 113 -2.97 -7.04 -4.17
C ALA A 113 -3.54 -8.39 -3.70
N GLY A 114 -2.87 -9.48 -4.09
CA GLY A 114 -3.06 -10.78 -3.45
C GLY A 114 -2.85 -10.64 -1.93
N GLY A 115 -3.56 -11.46 -1.15
CA GLY A 115 -3.56 -11.36 0.31
C GLY A 115 -2.15 -11.21 0.88
N GLN A 116 -1.97 -10.28 1.83
CA GLN A 116 -0.67 -10.10 2.46
C GLN A 116 -0.22 -11.41 3.12
N SER A 117 1.04 -11.81 2.87
CA SER A 117 1.67 -12.91 3.59
C SER A 117 1.65 -12.66 5.10
N ARG A 118 1.68 -13.71 5.92
CA ARG A 118 1.71 -13.57 7.39
C ARG A 118 2.87 -12.65 7.82
N PHE A 119 2.68 -11.86 8.87
CA PHE A 119 3.74 -10.97 9.36
C PHE A 119 4.92 -11.75 9.90
N ALA A 120 4.64 -12.79 10.70
CA ALA A 120 5.66 -13.70 11.19
C ALA A 120 6.43 -14.36 10.03
N GLY A 121 7.76 -14.24 10.06
CA GLY A 121 8.67 -14.80 9.07
C GLY A 121 8.80 -13.99 7.77
N SER A 122 8.09 -12.87 7.62
CA SER A 122 8.11 -12.06 6.38
C SER A 122 9.23 -11.02 6.34
N ASP A 123 9.59 -10.58 5.13
CA ASP A 123 10.67 -9.58 4.92
C ASP A 123 10.47 -8.30 5.74
N ARG A 124 9.21 -7.86 5.85
CA ARG A 124 8.83 -6.70 6.68
C ARG A 124 9.16 -6.87 8.16
N GLN A 125 9.05 -8.09 8.71
CA GLN A 125 9.39 -8.34 10.11
C GLN A 125 10.92 -8.27 10.30
N GLY A 126 11.70 -8.91 9.43
CA GLY A 126 13.16 -8.85 9.50
C GLY A 126 13.68 -7.43 9.30
N ARG A 127 13.16 -6.70 8.31
CA ARG A 127 13.44 -5.27 8.12
C ARG A 127 13.15 -4.45 9.38
N GLY A 128 11.98 -4.66 9.98
CA GLY A 128 11.58 -3.96 11.21
C GLY A 128 12.51 -4.25 12.39
N ARG A 129 12.97 -5.50 12.54
CA ARG A 129 13.94 -5.88 13.58
C ARG A 129 15.29 -5.20 13.38
N LEU A 130 15.81 -5.17 12.14
CA LEU A 130 17.05 -4.47 11.84
C LEU A 130 16.93 -2.98 12.17
N VAL A 131 15.90 -2.29 11.68
CA VAL A 131 15.70 -0.86 11.96
C VAL A 131 15.55 -0.61 13.47
N ALA A 132 14.82 -1.47 14.20
CA ALA A 132 14.68 -1.35 15.64
C ALA A 132 16.02 -1.52 16.39
N ALA A 133 16.86 -2.47 15.98
CA ALA A 133 18.18 -2.67 16.57
C ALA A 133 19.08 -1.46 16.35
N LEU A 134 19.13 -0.93 15.12
CA LEU A 134 19.89 0.28 14.80
C LEU A 134 19.36 1.50 15.60
N ALA A 135 18.04 1.64 15.71
CA ALA A 135 17.41 2.69 16.52
C ALA A 135 17.72 2.58 18.01
N ALA A 136 18.02 1.38 18.51
CA ALA A 136 18.50 1.14 19.87
C ALA A 136 20.02 1.37 20.04
N GLY A 137 20.72 1.84 19.00
CA GLY A 137 22.15 2.13 19.03
C GLY A 137 23.04 0.96 18.64
N ALA A 138 22.50 -0.15 18.13
CA ALA A 138 23.31 -1.26 17.66
C ALA A 138 24.15 -0.85 16.44
N VAL A 139 25.39 -1.34 16.41
CA VAL A 139 26.21 -1.46 15.20
C VAL A 139 26.07 -2.91 14.77
N VAL A 140 25.55 -3.18 13.57
CA VAL A 140 25.23 -4.54 13.13
C VAL A 140 26.22 -4.98 12.04
N PRO A 141 27.18 -5.86 12.34
CA PRO A 141 28.09 -6.44 11.37
C PRO A 141 27.38 -7.24 10.26
N PRO A 142 27.98 -7.39 9.06
CA PRO A 142 27.41 -8.16 7.96
C PRO A 142 27.01 -9.60 8.32
N ASP A 143 27.79 -10.27 9.17
CA ASP A 143 27.60 -11.65 9.62
C ASP A 143 26.50 -11.79 10.68
N GLU A 144 26.16 -10.71 11.40
CA GLU A 144 25.07 -10.71 12.39
C GLU A 144 23.70 -10.35 11.80
N LEU A 145 23.65 -9.81 10.58
CA LEU A 145 22.40 -9.37 9.93
C LEU A 145 21.30 -10.45 9.97
N ALA A 146 21.67 -11.70 9.64
CA ALA A 146 20.74 -12.82 9.59
C ALA A 146 20.13 -13.10 10.96
N THR A 147 20.96 -13.08 12.01
CA THR A 147 20.56 -13.27 13.40
C THR A 147 19.66 -12.15 13.89
N VAL A 148 20.05 -10.88 13.69
CA VAL A 148 19.24 -9.71 14.11
C VAL A 148 17.87 -9.71 13.45
N MET A 149 17.80 -10.08 12.17
CA MET A 149 16.55 -10.12 11.41
C MET A 149 15.72 -11.37 11.73
N GLY A 150 16.30 -12.34 12.45
CA GLY A 150 15.68 -13.59 12.90
C GLY A 150 15.53 -14.63 11.79
N TRP A 151 16.50 -14.68 10.89
CA TRP A 151 16.69 -15.70 9.86
C TRP A 151 18.14 -16.21 9.89
N PRO A 152 18.61 -16.82 11.00
CA PRO A 152 20.01 -17.21 11.16
C PRO A 152 20.51 -18.11 10.02
N ASP A 153 19.61 -18.93 9.45
CA ASP A 153 19.91 -19.87 8.37
C ASP A 153 19.76 -19.28 6.95
N ASP A 154 19.42 -17.99 6.80
CA ASP A 154 19.24 -17.33 5.49
C ASP A 154 19.93 -15.95 5.42
N PRO A 155 21.28 -15.91 5.44
CA PRO A 155 22.04 -14.68 5.36
C PRO A 155 21.88 -13.96 4.01
N ALA A 156 21.62 -14.69 2.93
CA ALA A 156 21.39 -14.10 1.62
C ALA A 156 20.12 -13.25 1.60
N ARG A 157 19.04 -13.72 2.21
CA ARG A 157 17.81 -12.93 2.37
C ARG A 157 18.01 -11.72 3.27
N ALA A 158 18.71 -11.89 4.40
CA ALA A 158 19.03 -10.78 5.30
C ALA A 158 19.79 -9.67 4.57
N ARG A 159 20.81 -10.03 3.79
CA ARG A 159 21.57 -9.08 2.95
C ARG A 159 20.67 -8.33 1.98
N ARG A 160 19.83 -9.02 1.20
CA ARG A 160 18.91 -8.38 0.23
C ARG A 160 17.97 -7.37 0.89
N VAL A 161 17.45 -7.71 2.07
CA VAL A 161 16.54 -6.82 2.81
C VAL A 161 17.31 -5.65 3.42
N ALA A 162 18.50 -5.87 3.97
CA ALA A 162 19.38 -4.83 4.50
C ALA A 162 19.82 -3.82 3.41
N ASP A 163 20.12 -4.29 2.20
CA ASP A 163 20.40 -3.42 1.05
C ASP A 163 19.22 -2.50 0.73
N GLY A 164 17.98 -2.97 0.96
CA GLY A 164 16.78 -2.13 0.88
C GLY A 164 16.76 -1.02 1.93
N VAL A 165 17.12 -1.34 3.18
CA VAL A 165 17.21 -0.35 4.27
C VAL A 165 18.25 0.73 3.96
N LEU A 166 19.40 0.34 3.39
CA LEU A 166 20.44 1.26 2.91
C LEU A 166 19.92 2.16 1.78
N ARG A 167 19.29 1.58 0.75
CA ARG A 167 18.72 2.34 -0.38
C ARG A 167 17.65 3.34 0.07
N ASP A 168 16.88 2.98 1.09
CA ASP A 168 15.85 3.85 1.66
C ASP A 168 16.44 4.97 2.55
N GLY A 169 17.76 4.95 2.81
CA GLY A 169 18.43 5.92 3.68
C GLY A 169 18.11 5.72 5.17
N LEU A 170 17.65 4.53 5.56
CA LEU A 170 17.30 4.22 6.95
C LEU A 170 18.48 3.67 7.77
N ALA A 171 19.60 3.38 7.10
CA ALA A 171 20.86 2.96 7.70
C ALA A 171 22.03 3.51 6.87
N ALA A 172 23.21 3.56 7.47
CA ALA A 172 24.46 3.83 6.80
C ALA A 172 25.42 2.64 6.96
N ALA A 173 26.26 2.40 5.95
CA ALA A 173 27.31 1.40 6.00
C ALA A 173 28.63 2.07 6.42
N ARG A 174 29.27 1.50 7.44
CA ARG A 174 30.62 1.85 7.87
C ARG A 174 31.67 1.27 6.91
N PRO A 175 32.94 1.71 6.96
CA PRO A 175 34.02 1.15 6.14
C PRO A 175 34.23 -0.36 6.33
N ASP A 176 33.93 -0.88 7.52
CA ASP A 176 33.98 -2.31 7.86
C ASP A 176 32.73 -3.09 7.37
N GLY A 177 31.79 -2.41 6.72
CA GLY A 177 30.54 -2.99 6.23
C GLY A 177 29.45 -3.13 7.28
N ALA A 178 29.70 -2.77 8.55
CA ALA A 178 28.68 -2.80 9.58
C ALA A 178 27.64 -1.68 9.36
N LEU A 179 26.39 -1.97 9.73
CA LEU A 179 25.29 -1.03 9.59
C LEU A 179 25.07 -0.26 10.88
N THR A 180 24.82 1.04 10.74
CA THR A 180 24.42 1.95 11.82
C THR A 180 23.20 2.76 11.39
N LEU A 181 22.61 3.51 12.32
CA LEU A 181 21.80 4.65 11.89
C LEU A 181 22.65 5.64 11.06
N PRO A 182 22.02 6.39 10.14
CA PRO A 182 22.68 7.42 9.36
C PRO A 182 23.32 8.53 10.19
#